data_AF-A0A0J8UT82-F1
#
_entry.id   AF-A0A0J8UT82-F1
#
_cell.length_a   1.000
_cell.length_b   1.000
_cell.length_c   1.000
_cell.angle_alpha   90.00
_cell.angle_beta   90.00
_cell.angle_gamma   90.00
#
_symmetry.space_group_name_H-M   'P 1'
#
loop_
_entity.id
_entity.type
_entity.pdbx_description
1 polymer ?
#
loop_
_entity_poly.entity_id
_entity_poly.type
_entity_poly.pdbx_seq_one_letter_code
_entity_poly.pdbx_strand_id
1 'polypeptide(L)'
;MGMPMDDIHAPTVPSGPVSRLGGERDISKMSMHELFKEKEQLEVELKVLSEVLQSHGVNMETPLTTFDGYPRDDLDIAQIRTTRARIIYLRNDHKAVMAKIEQVVHAYFADMREREAGGEAPESSHVPPVGPELSEETPSNQNGLAETPFARVNSVAEGSPAAEAGMKVDFGGGSKQRRCGERL
;
A
#
# COMPACT_ATOMS: atom_id res chain seq x y z
N MET A 1 33.83 -19.65 59.67
CA MET A 1 32.43 -19.96 59.39
C MET A 1 31.64 -18.66 59.55
N GLY A 2 31.54 -17.85 58.48
CA GLY A 2 30.75 -16.62 58.50
C GLY A 2 29.32 -16.96 58.09
N MET A 3 28.34 -16.63 58.93
CA MET A 3 26.94 -16.77 58.57
C MET A 3 26.57 -15.69 57.54
N PRO A 4 25.92 -16.05 56.42
CA PRO A 4 25.42 -15.05 55.48
C PRO A 4 24.32 -14.25 56.18
N MET A 5 24.44 -12.92 56.16
CA MET A 5 23.38 -12.01 56.59
C MET A 5 22.41 -11.87 55.43
N ASP A 6 21.16 -12.26 55.63
CA ASP A 6 20.10 -12.02 54.67
C ASP A 6 19.77 -10.52 54.64
N ASP A 7 19.80 -9.93 53.45
CA ASP A 7 19.51 -8.51 53.22
C ASP A 7 18.01 -8.21 53.42
N ILE A 8 17.63 -7.76 54.62
CA ILE A 8 16.24 -7.46 55.05
C ILE A 8 15.65 -6.20 54.37
N HIS A 9 16.36 -5.56 53.44
CA HIS A 9 15.96 -4.26 52.86
C HIS A 9 15.46 -4.32 51.41
N ALA A 10 15.23 -5.50 50.83
CA ALA A 10 14.59 -5.60 49.52
C ALA A 10 13.06 -5.65 49.68
N PRO A 11 12.30 -4.59 49.31
CA PRO A 11 10.85 -4.70 49.21
C PRO A 11 10.51 -5.69 48.10
N THR A 12 10.30 -6.95 48.49
CA THR A 12 9.83 -8.01 47.59
C THR A 12 8.34 -7.80 47.39
N VAL A 13 7.99 -6.88 46.50
CA VAL A 13 6.65 -6.80 45.94
C VAL A 13 6.59 -7.83 44.81
N PRO A 14 5.73 -8.86 44.88
CA PRO A 14 5.55 -9.78 43.76
C PRO A 14 4.98 -8.97 42.59
N SER A 15 5.75 -8.80 41.53
CA SER A 15 5.23 -8.25 40.28
C SER A 15 4.10 -9.15 39.81
N GLY A 16 2.86 -8.67 39.93
CA GLY A 16 1.71 -9.30 39.30
C GLY A 16 1.88 -9.30 37.78
N PRO A 17 1.14 -10.16 37.05
CA PRO A 17 1.16 -10.15 35.61
C PRO A 17 0.79 -8.74 35.13
N VAL A 18 1.75 -8.07 34.49
CA VAL A 18 1.47 -6.80 33.82
C VAL A 18 0.53 -7.16 32.68
N SER A 19 -0.77 -6.95 32.88
CA SER A 19 -1.75 -7.00 31.81
C SER A 19 -1.29 -6.00 30.75
N ARG A 20 -0.63 -6.50 29.70
CA ARG A 20 -0.43 -5.74 28.47
C ARG A 20 -1.83 -5.45 27.91
N LEU A 21 -2.43 -4.35 28.36
CA LEU A 21 -3.66 -3.80 27.83
C LEU A 21 -3.32 -3.13 26.50
N GLY A 22 -3.12 -3.98 25.51
CA GLY A 22 -2.75 -3.65 24.16
C GLY A 22 -2.60 -4.97 23.46
N GLY A 23 -3.74 -5.60 23.14
CA GLY A 23 -3.74 -6.80 22.33
C GLY A 23 -2.92 -6.49 21.08
N GLU A 24 -1.78 -7.16 20.95
CA GLU A 24 -0.97 -7.10 19.73
C GLU A 24 -1.92 -7.47 18.58
N ARG A 25 -2.28 -6.46 17.79
CA ARG A 25 -3.12 -6.67 16.62
C ARG A 25 -2.27 -7.48 15.66
N ASP A 26 -2.72 -8.70 15.35
CA ASP A 26 -2.04 -9.61 14.41
C ASP A 26 -2.15 -9.07 12.97
N ILE A 27 -1.49 -7.94 12.67
CA ILE A 27 -1.46 -7.27 11.37
C ILE A 27 -0.92 -8.17 10.25
N SER A 28 -0.22 -9.26 10.61
CA SER A 28 0.36 -10.20 9.67
C SER A 28 -0.69 -11.09 8.96
N LYS A 29 -1.87 -11.27 9.55
CA LYS A 29 -2.92 -12.18 9.04
C LYS A 29 -4.07 -11.45 8.34
N MET A 30 -4.07 -10.12 8.33
CA MET A 30 -5.16 -9.31 7.80
C MET A 30 -5.14 -9.26 6.27
N SER A 31 -6.33 -9.23 5.68
CA SER A 31 -6.52 -9.00 4.25
C SER A 31 -6.18 -7.56 3.86
N MET A 32 -5.92 -7.31 2.57
CA MET A 32 -5.59 -5.97 2.07
C MET A 32 -6.65 -4.93 2.45
N HIS A 33 -7.94 -5.27 2.29
CA HIS A 33 -9.04 -4.38 2.64
C HIS A 33 -9.11 -4.08 4.15
N GLU A 34 -8.81 -5.07 4.99
CA GLU A 34 -8.75 -4.88 6.44
C GLU A 34 -7.60 -3.94 6.83
N LEU A 35 -6.42 -4.08 6.21
CA LEU A 35 -5.28 -3.18 6.46
C LEU A 35 -5.62 -1.72 6.11
N PHE A 36 -6.34 -1.47 5.01
CA PHE A 36 -6.79 -0.12 4.67
C PHE A 36 -7.83 0.43 5.65
N LYS A 37 -8.76 -0.41 6.10
CA LYS A 37 -9.73 -0.03 7.12
C LYS A 37 -9.05 0.30 8.46
N GLU A 38 -8.07 -0.50 8.85
CA GLU A 38 -7.29 -0.30 10.06
C GLU A 38 -6.45 0.99 9.99
N LYS A 39 -5.82 1.26 8.84
CA LYS A 39 -5.19 2.56 8.57
C LYS A 39 -6.15 3.72 8.86
N GLU A 40 -7.33 3.68 8.27
CA GLU A 40 -8.30 4.78 8.40
C GLU A 40 -8.73 4.96 9.85
N GLN A 41 -8.97 3.86 10.58
CA GLN A 41 -9.30 3.89 12.00
C GLN A 41 -8.18 4.57 12.83
N LEU A 42 -6.92 4.21 12.58
CA LEU A 42 -5.78 4.83 13.25
C LEU A 42 -5.67 6.32 12.93
N GLU A 43 -5.92 6.72 11.68
CA GLU A 43 -5.88 8.13 11.27
C GLU A 43 -7.00 8.95 11.91
N VAL A 44 -8.20 8.37 12.06
CA VAL A 44 -9.30 9.00 12.78
C VAL A 44 -8.95 9.16 14.26
N GLU A 45 -8.45 8.12 14.92
CA GLU A 45 -8.07 8.19 16.33
C GLU A 45 -6.95 9.22 16.55
N LEU A 46 -5.96 9.27 15.66
CA LEU A 46 -4.89 10.27 15.70
C LEU A 46 -5.42 11.69 15.56
N LYS A 47 -6.40 11.93 14.67
CA LYS A 47 -7.02 13.26 14.51
C LYS A 47 -7.74 13.68 15.79
N VAL A 48 -8.57 12.81 16.34
CA VAL A 48 -9.31 13.09 17.59
C VAL A 48 -8.36 13.44 18.73
N LEU A 49 -7.31 12.64 18.94
CA LEU A 49 -6.34 12.91 20.02
C LEU A 49 -5.52 14.18 19.76
N SER A 50 -5.27 14.52 18.50
CA SER A 50 -4.60 15.77 18.13
C SER A 50 -5.48 16.98 18.42
N GLU A 51 -6.78 16.91 18.16
CA GLU A 51 -7.76 17.95 18.51
C GLU A 51 -7.84 18.15 20.04
N VAL A 52 -7.77 17.06 20.81
CA VAL A 52 -7.69 17.14 22.27
C VAL A 52 -6.45 17.96 22.69
N LEU A 53 -5.27 17.68 22.15
CA LEU A 53 -4.08 18.48 22.46
C LEU A 53 -4.23 19.95 22.04
N GLN A 54 -4.82 20.21 20.87
CA GLN A 54 -5.09 21.57 20.38
C GLN A 54 -6.04 22.35 21.30
N SER A 55 -7.05 21.69 21.89
CA SER A 55 -7.97 22.31 22.85
C SER A 55 -7.25 22.80 24.12
N HIS A 56 -6.17 22.12 24.50
CA HIS A 56 -5.28 22.54 25.60
C HIS A 56 -4.18 23.52 25.15
N GLY A 57 -4.16 23.94 23.87
CA GLY A 57 -3.15 24.86 23.34
C GLY A 57 -1.73 24.28 23.27
N VAL A 58 -1.59 22.95 23.32
CA VAL A 58 -0.31 22.25 23.36
C VAL A 58 -0.14 21.33 22.15
N ASN A 59 1.11 21.09 21.77
CA ASN A 59 1.45 20.12 20.72
C ASN A 59 2.17 18.91 21.33
N MET A 60 2.76 18.04 20.51
CA MET A 60 3.56 16.90 20.99
C MET A 60 4.87 17.32 21.67
N GLU A 61 5.42 18.49 21.30
CA GLU A 61 6.77 18.94 21.69
C GLU A 61 6.76 20.06 22.75
N THR A 62 5.60 20.65 23.05
CA THR A 62 5.56 21.79 23.98
C THR A 62 5.99 21.36 25.40
N PRO A 63 6.82 22.17 26.08
CA PRO A 63 7.30 21.85 27.42
C PRO A 63 6.14 21.86 28.41
N LEU A 64 6.11 20.86 29.30
CA LEU A 64 5.07 20.71 30.34
C LEU A 64 5.54 21.23 31.71
N THR A 65 6.74 21.79 31.77
CA THR A 65 7.35 22.32 32.97
C THR A 65 7.76 23.77 32.76
N THR A 66 7.78 24.52 33.86
CA THR A 66 8.37 25.86 33.92
C THR A 66 9.90 25.76 33.88
N PHE A 67 10.58 26.88 33.70
CA PHE A 67 12.05 26.96 33.66
C PHE A 67 12.72 26.35 34.91
N ASP A 68 12.08 26.47 36.07
CA ASP A 68 12.56 25.95 37.35
C ASP A 68 12.34 24.42 37.51
N GLY A 69 11.78 23.75 36.49
CA GLY A 69 11.56 22.30 36.49
C GLY A 69 10.25 21.84 37.15
N TYR A 70 9.41 22.76 37.63
CA TYR A 70 8.11 22.43 38.21
C TYR A 70 7.02 22.22 37.15
N PRO A 71 6.02 21.36 37.41
CA PRO A 71 4.85 21.21 36.55
C PRO A 71 4.13 22.55 36.38
N ARG A 72 3.70 22.84 35.15
CA ARG A 72 2.83 23.97 34.86
C ARG A 72 1.46 23.83 35.50
N ASP A 73 0.93 24.91 36.04
CA ASP A 73 -0.36 25.02 36.71
C ASP A 73 -1.51 25.36 35.76
N ASP A 74 -1.21 25.96 34.60
CA ASP A 74 -2.15 26.28 33.51
C ASP A 74 -2.61 25.06 32.69
N LEU A 75 -1.98 23.89 32.87
CA LEU A 75 -2.17 22.71 32.03
C LEU A 75 -2.53 21.46 32.83
N ASP A 76 -3.42 20.62 32.28
CA ASP A 76 -3.61 19.25 32.78
C ASP A 76 -2.50 18.32 32.24
N ILE A 77 -1.40 18.26 32.99
CA ILE A 77 -0.21 17.49 32.61
C ILE A 77 -0.49 15.99 32.57
N ALA A 78 -1.38 15.47 33.42
CA ALA A 78 -1.70 14.05 33.47
C ALA A 78 -2.43 13.63 32.18
N GLN A 79 -3.43 14.39 31.78
CA GLN A 79 -4.15 14.17 30.54
C GLN A 79 -3.23 14.33 29.33
N ILE A 80 -2.46 15.43 29.26
CA ILE A 80 -1.57 15.69 28.12
C ILE A 80 -0.53 14.58 27.96
N ARG A 81 0.11 14.11 29.04
CA ARG A 81 1.10 13.02 28.96
C ARG A 81 0.47 11.72 28.46
N THR A 82 -0.72 11.40 28.94
CA THR A 82 -1.44 10.18 28.52
C THR A 82 -1.84 10.25 27.05
N THR A 83 -2.39 11.39 26.61
CA THR A 83 -2.76 11.65 25.21
C THR A 83 -1.53 11.59 24.30
N ARG A 84 -0.40 12.21 24.68
CA ARG A 84 0.85 12.15 23.91
C ARG A 84 1.37 10.72 23.80
N ALA A 85 1.38 9.96 24.90
CA ALA A 85 1.80 8.56 24.88
C ALA A 85 0.93 7.74 23.91
N ARG A 86 -0.38 7.93 23.96
CA ARG A 86 -1.32 7.26 23.05
C ARG A 86 -1.05 7.61 21.59
N ILE A 87 -0.83 8.88 21.26
CA ILE A 87 -0.48 9.31 19.91
C ILE A 87 0.81 8.65 19.43
N ILE A 88 1.83 8.52 20.29
CA ILE A 88 3.10 7.87 19.93
C ILE A 88 2.86 6.39 19.56
N TYR A 89 2.10 5.66 20.37
CA TYR A 89 1.77 4.27 20.07
C TYR A 89 1.00 4.14 18.75
N LEU A 90 -0.04 4.95 18.55
CA LEU A 90 -0.83 4.92 17.32
C LEU A 90 -0.01 5.29 16.07
N ARG A 91 0.94 6.23 16.19
CA ARG A 91 1.86 6.56 15.09
C ARG A 91 2.77 5.40 14.73
N ASN A 92 3.25 4.66 15.72
CA ASN A 92 4.08 3.47 15.48
C ASN A 92 3.25 2.35 14.84
N ASP A 93 2.02 2.15 15.31
CA ASP A 93 1.10 1.17 14.73
C ASP A 93 0.73 1.53 13.30
N HIS A 94 0.45 2.81 13.01
CA HIS A 94 0.16 3.28 11.65
C HIS A 94 1.34 3.04 10.71
N LYS A 95 2.57 3.31 11.16
CA LYS A 95 3.78 2.97 10.40
C LYS A 95 3.89 1.47 10.13
N ALA A 96 3.59 0.63 11.12
CA ALA A 96 3.62 -0.83 10.94
C ALA A 96 2.57 -1.31 9.92
N VAL A 97 1.36 -0.75 9.97
CA VAL A 97 0.29 -1.04 8.99
C VAL A 97 0.69 -0.58 7.58
N MET A 98 1.27 0.63 7.44
CA MET A 98 1.75 1.10 6.14
C MET A 98 2.83 0.19 5.55
N ALA A 99 3.82 -0.19 6.35
CA ALA A 99 4.87 -1.11 5.92
C ALA A 99 4.29 -2.47 5.48
N LYS A 100 3.21 -2.94 6.12
CA LYS A 100 2.55 -4.18 5.72
C LYS A 100 1.79 -4.04 4.41
N ILE A 101 1.09 -2.92 4.20
CA ILE A 101 0.41 -2.62 2.94
C ILE A 101 1.42 -2.59 1.79
N GLU A 102 2.57 -1.94 1.97
CA GLU A 102 3.65 -1.91 0.98
C GLU A 102 4.07 -3.33 0.58
N GLN A 103 4.30 -4.23 1.55
CA GLN A 103 4.65 -5.63 1.28
C GLN A 103 3.57 -6.38 0.48
N VAL A 104 2.29 -6.22 0.86
CA VAL A 104 1.18 -6.89 0.18
C VAL A 104 1.04 -6.41 -1.26
N VAL A 105 1.20 -5.10 -1.49
CA VAL A 105 1.15 -4.51 -2.83
C VAL A 105 2.30 -5.01 -3.69
N HIS A 106 3.52 -5.04 -3.13
CA HIS A 106 4.68 -5.59 -3.85
C HIS A 106 4.52 -7.07 -4.20
N ALA A 107 4.00 -7.87 -3.27
CA ALA A 107 3.72 -9.29 -3.51
C ALA A 107 2.70 -9.47 -4.65
N TYR A 108 1.60 -8.70 -4.62
CA TYR A 108 0.56 -8.77 -5.66
C TYR A 108 1.11 -8.49 -7.08
N PHE A 109 1.93 -7.45 -7.25
CA PHE A 109 2.53 -7.15 -8.54
C PHE A 109 3.64 -8.12 -8.94
N ALA A 110 4.38 -8.68 -7.97
CA ALA A 110 5.36 -9.72 -8.24
C ALA A 110 4.67 -10.98 -8.78
N ASP A 111 3.57 -11.42 -8.16
CA ASP A 111 2.76 -12.56 -8.60
C ASP A 111 2.18 -12.33 -10.00
N MET A 112 1.70 -11.11 -10.29
CA MET A 112 1.17 -10.77 -11.62
C MET A 112 2.27 -10.85 -12.69
N ARG A 113 3.46 -10.31 -12.40
CA ARG A 113 4.60 -10.36 -13.31
C ARG A 113 5.10 -11.79 -13.53
N GLU A 114 5.08 -12.63 -12.51
CA GLU A 114 5.43 -14.05 -12.64
C GLU A 114 4.43 -14.82 -13.50
N ARG A 115 3.13 -14.53 -13.37
CA ARG A 115 2.08 -15.10 -14.25
C ARG A 115 2.23 -14.66 -15.71
N GLU A 116 2.56 -13.39 -15.94
CA GLU A 116 2.81 -12.85 -17.27
C GLU A 116 4.12 -13.37 -17.90
N ALA A 117 5.17 -13.57 -17.09
CA ALA A 117 6.44 -14.14 -17.52
C ALA A 117 6.40 -15.68 -17.67
N GLY A 118 5.47 -16.34 -16.97
CA GLY A 118 5.27 -17.80 -16.94
C GLY A 118 4.44 -18.37 -18.11
N GLY A 119 3.87 -17.54 -18.98
CA GLY A 119 3.26 -18.02 -20.22
C GLY A 119 1.99 -18.86 -20.08
N GLU A 120 1.20 -18.67 -19.02
CA GLU A 120 -0.16 -19.23 -18.94
C GLU A 120 -1.18 -18.09 -18.91
N ALA A 121 -1.68 -17.78 -20.11
CA ALA A 121 -2.84 -16.93 -20.30
C ALA A 121 -4.05 -17.57 -19.59
N PRO A 122 -4.72 -16.91 -18.64
CA PRO A 122 -6.00 -17.38 -18.17
C PRO A 122 -7.03 -17.09 -19.27
N GLU A 123 -7.63 -18.16 -19.78
CA GLU A 123 -8.89 -18.09 -20.51
C GLU A 123 -9.94 -17.33 -19.67
N SER A 124 -10.47 -16.28 -20.29
CA SER A 124 -11.89 -15.88 -20.26
C SER A 124 -12.62 -15.83 -18.90
N SER A 125 -12.72 -14.63 -18.34
CA SER A 125 -13.93 -14.23 -17.61
C SER A 125 -14.85 -13.47 -18.57
N HIS A 126 -15.60 -14.25 -19.34
CA HIS A 126 -16.78 -13.84 -20.09
C HIS A 126 -17.80 -13.19 -19.13
N VAL A 127 -17.98 -11.87 -19.26
CA VAL A 127 -19.18 -11.18 -18.80
C VAL A 127 -20.23 -11.37 -19.90
N PRO A 128 -21.43 -11.90 -19.63
CA PRO A 128 -22.48 -11.97 -20.63
C PRO A 128 -23.21 -10.63 -20.70
N PRO A 129 -23.28 -9.94 -21.86
CA PRO A 129 -24.31 -8.94 -22.06
C PRO A 129 -25.61 -9.68 -22.40
N VAL A 130 -26.58 -9.58 -21.48
CA VAL A 130 -28.00 -9.88 -21.75
C VAL A 130 -28.44 -8.96 -22.91
N GLY A 131 -28.92 -9.56 -24.02
CA GLY A 131 -29.22 -8.90 -25.32
C GLY A 131 -30.50 -8.06 -25.35
N PRO A 132 -31.29 -7.98 -26.45
CA PRO A 132 -31.04 -8.30 -27.87
C PRO A 132 -31.38 -7.12 -28.84
N GLU A 133 -30.81 -7.09 -30.05
CA GLU A 133 -31.46 -6.58 -31.28
C GLU A 133 -30.58 -6.96 -32.47
N LEU A 134 -30.91 -8.07 -33.15
CA LEU A 134 -31.57 -8.12 -34.45
C LEU A 134 -30.72 -7.65 -35.65
N SER A 135 -30.28 -8.69 -36.39
CA SER A 135 -30.40 -8.83 -37.84
C SER A 135 -29.17 -8.60 -38.72
N GLU A 136 -28.72 -9.74 -39.28
CA GLU A 136 -28.34 -10.00 -40.69
C GLU A 136 -27.07 -9.28 -41.22
N GLU A 137 -26.11 -9.89 -41.90
CA GLU A 137 -26.19 -10.79 -43.07
C GLU A 137 -24.87 -11.61 -43.22
N THR A 138 -24.99 -12.84 -43.73
CA THR A 138 -23.88 -13.63 -44.30
C THR A 138 -23.46 -13.08 -45.68
N PRO A 139 -22.23 -13.34 -46.19
CA PRO A 139 -22.11 -14.49 -47.08
C PRO A 139 -20.75 -15.24 -47.04
N SER A 140 -20.83 -16.52 -47.40
CA SER A 140 -19.74 -17.48 -47.60
C SER A 140 -18.89 -17.17 -48.84
N ASN A 141 -17.55 -17.28 -48.78
CA ASN A 141 -16.73 -18.20 -49.62
C ASN A 141 -15.19 -18.11 -49.39
N GLN A 142 -14.64 -19.16 -48.74
CA GLN A 142 -13.51 -20.03 -49.13
C GLN A 142 -12.08 -19.49 -49.40
N ASN A 143 -11.19 -19.87 -48.45
CA ASN A 143 -9.78 -20.31 -48.55
C ASN A 143 -8.66 -19.41 -49.12
N GLY A 144 -7.82 -18.89 -48.21
CA GLY A 144 -6.46 -18.39 -48.46
C GLY A 144 -5.91 -17.61 -47.27
N LEU A 145 -4.88 -18.13 -46.61
CA LEU A 145 -4.29 -17.61 -45.36
C LEU A 145 -3.58 -16.25 -45.54
N ALA A 146 -3.61 -15.43 -44.47
CA ALA A 146 -2.99 -14.10 -44.26
C ALA A 146 -3.80 -12.92 -44.87
N GLU A 147 -3.98 -11.76 -44.23
CA GLU A 147 -3.01 -11.03 -43.39
C GLU A 147 -3.71 -9.85 -42.65
N THR A 148 -4.69 -10.14 -41.79
CA THR A 148 -5.20 -9.11 -40.88
C THR A 148 -4.28 -9.03 -39.67
N PRO A 149 -3.77 -7.83 -39.30
CA PRO A 149 -2.96 -7.70 -38.09
C PRO A 149 -3.82 -8.10 -36.89
N PHE A 150 -3.43 -9.18 -36.23
CA PHE A 150 -4.14 -9.69 -35.05
C PHE A 150 -3.78 -8.92 -33.78
N ALA A 151 -2.70 -8.15 -33.81
CA ALA A 151 -2.20 -7.39 -32.67
C ALA A 151 -1.54 -6.07 -33.11
N ARG A 152 -1.55 -5.09 -32.20
CA ARG A 152 -0.88 -3.80 -32.36
C ARG A 152 0.17 -3.63 -31.27
N VAL A 153 1.32 -3.08 -31.64
CA VAL A 153 2.38 -2.75 -30.69
C VAL A 153 1.97 -1.48 -29.95
N ASN A 154 1.82 -1.59 -28.63
CA ASN A 154 1.26 -0.52 -27.79
C ASN A 154 2.32 0.50 -27.35
N SER A 155 3.53 0.03 -27.00
CA SER A 155 4.66 0.90 -26.65
C SER A 155 5.99 0.21 -26.93
N VAL A 156 7.05 1.01 -27.11
CA VAL A 156 8.43 0.55 -27.25
C VAL A 156 9.31 1.48 -26.42
N ALA A 157 10.15 0.94 -25.53
CA ALA A 157 11.02 1.72 -24.67
C ALA A 157 12.26 2.25 -25.42
N GLU A 158 12.69 3.48 -25.13
CA GLU A 158 13.87 4.10 -25.74
C GLU A 158 15.16 3.34 -25.37
N GLY A 159 15.99 3.04 -26.36
CA GLY A 159 17.19 2.20 -26.18
C GLY A 159 16.89 0.70 -25.97
N SER A 160 15.63 0.26 -26.15
CA SER A 160 15.31 -1.17 -26.14
C SER A 160 15.66 -1.84 -27.48
N PRO A 161 15.90 -3.17 -27.49
CA PRO A 161 16.13 -3.92 -28.72
C PRO A 161 14.98 -3.80 -29.73
N ALA A 162 13.75 -3.59 -29.25
CA ALA A 162 12.59 -3.34 -30.10
C ALA A 162 12.67 -1.96 -30.80
N ALA A 163 13.23 -0.95 -30.15
CA ALA A 163 13.50 0.35 -30.77
C ALA A 163 14.63 0.26 -31.81
N GLU A 164 15.71 -0.47 -31.51
CA GLU A 164 16.83 -0.67 -32.43
C GLU A 164 16.45 -1.51 -33.65
N ALA A 165 15.58 -2.52 -33.47
CA ALA A 165 15.01 -3.33 -34.54
C ALA A 165 13.98 -2.57 -35.40
N GLY A 166 13.70 -1.31 -35.06
CA GLY A 166 12.79 -0.46 -35.81
C GLY A 166 11.31 -0.81 -35.65
N MET A 167 10.93 -1.49 -34.56
CA MET A 167 9.51 -1.68 -34.25
C MET A 167 8.87 -0.32 -33.94
N LYS A 168 7.79 -0.02 -34.65
CA LYS A 168 7.06 1.23 -34.51
C LYS A 168 5.71 0.95 -33.91
N VAL A 169 5.38 1.75 -32.91
CA VAL A 169 4.00 1.93 -32.48
C VAL A 169 3.19 2.47 -33.67
N ASP A 170 2.10 1.79 -34.02
CA ASP A 170 1.26 2.14 -35.16
C ASP A 170 0.38 3.35 -34.82
N PHE A 171 0.87 4.55 -35.14
CA PHE A 171 0.08 5.79 -35.12
C PHE A 171 -0.70 5.89 -36.44
N GLY A 172 -1.90 5.32 -36.47
CA GLY A 172 -2.69 5.21 -37.69
C GLY A 172 -2.98 6.55 -38.38
N GLY A 173 -2.78 6.60 -39.70
CA GLY A 173 -3.40 7.61 -40.56
C GLY A 173 -2.55 8.14 -41.73
N GLY A 174 -2.57 7.42 -42.86
CA GLY A 174 -2.53 7.93 -44.23
C GLY A 174 -1.54 9.02 -44.62
N SER A 175 -0.58 8.70 -45.50
CA SER A 175 -0.68 9.01 -46.93
C SER A 175 0.66 8.90 -47.65
N LYS A 176 0.61 8.21 -48.80
CA LYS A 176 1.24 8.56 -50.08
C LYS A 176 2.75 8.87 -50.08
N GLN A 177 3.51 8.11 -50.87
CA GLN A 177 3.90 8.50 -52.24
C GLN A 177 5.22 7.79 -52.65
N ARG A 178 5.05 6.72 -53.44
CA ARG A 178 5.74 6.45 -54.71
C ARG A 178 7.28 6.24 -54.76
N ARG A 179 7.57 5.03 -55.29
CA ARG A 179 8.33 4.76 -56.53
C ARG A 179 9.85 4.63 -56.39
N CYS A 180 10.28 3.38 -56.25
CA CYS A 180 11.61 2.94 -56.65
C CYS A 180 11.78 3.13 -58.18
N GLY A 181 12.91 3.70 -58.57
CA GLY A 181 13.53 3.48 -59.86
C GLY A 181 14.91 2.88 -59.59
N GLU A 182 15.06 1.59 -59.83
CA GLU A 182 16.33 0.89 -59.81
C GLU A 182 16.80 0.73 -61.26
N ARG A 183 18.02 1.19 -61.54
CA ARG A 183 18.90 0.61 -62.57
C ARG A 183 20.34 0.97 -62.24
N LEU A 184 21.12 -0.11 -62.07
CA LEU A 184 22.53 -0.32 -62.41
C LEU A 184 23.45 0.90 -62.44
#